data_AF-A0A7W0TXC4-F1
#
_entry.id   AF-A0A7W0TXC4-F1
#
_cell.length_a   1.000
_cell.length_b   1.000
_cell.length_c   1.000
_cell.angle_alpha   90.00
_cell.angle_beta   90.00
_cell.angle_gamma   90.00
#
_symmetry.space_group_name_H-M   'P 1'
#
loop_
_entity.id
_entity.type
_entity.pdbx_description
1 polymer ?
#
loop_
_entity_poly.entity_id
_entity_poly.type
_entity_poly.pdbx_seq_one_letter_code
_entity_poly.pdbx_strand_id
1 'polypeptide(L)'
;APFRLRRRTGPEPDWGAAMTSLIALGPDGPLTASGPGDITRWMAVPWQTDTSSCLSRYVAQEGDYLPTFWPARVPNDVLAPAGYASVLDPSLSPARRQRAFATRPKWLRGLPSIRSSPVPRINAFIAVWDKAGIVTRQPGPADGAPFPEEIWVELGHAIDPADPAIPRLLVEGMPSTFGEDGSPSGATPVPEP
;
A
#
# COMPACT_ATOMS: atom_id res chain seq x y z
N ALA A 1 -7.74 19.12 28.18
CA ALA A 1 -7.36 18.70 26.81
C ALA A 1 -7.82 17.26 26.62
N PRO A 2 -8.48 16.89 25.51
CA PRO A 2 -9.41 15.76 25.53
C PRO A 2 -8.77 14.36 25.58
N PHE A 3 -7.45 14.21 25.45
CA PHE A 3 -6.74 12.94 25.71
C PHE A 3 -5.25 13.15 26.03
N ARG A 4 -4.65 12.17 26.72
CA ARG A 4 -3.21 12.06 27.02
C ARG A 4 -2.79 10.60 26.98
N LEU A 5 -1.62 10.32 26.42
CA LEU A 5 -1.01 8.99 26.51
C LEU A 5 -0.58 8.72 27.94
N ARG A 6 -0.89 7.53 28.46
CA ARG A 6 -0.41 7.10 29.76
C ARG A 6 1.07 6.77 29.65
N ARG A 7 1.91 7.49 30.40
CA ARG A 7 3.36 7.34 30.35
C ARG A 7 3.84 6.27 31.33
N ARG A 8 4.72 5.37 30.87
CA ARG A 8 5.45 4.42 31.71
C ARG A 8 6.51 5.16 32.52
N THR A 9 6.58 4.89 33.82
CA THR A 9 7.51 5.55 34.76
C THR A 9 8.74 4.70 35.10
N GLY A 10 8.63 3.37 34.99
CA GLY A 10 9.71 2.41 35.22
C GLY A 10 10.37 1.91 33.92
N PRO A 11 11.39 1.04 34.05
CA PRO A 11 12.00 0.38 32.90
C PRO A 11 11.01 -0.57 32.20
N GLU A 12 11.36 -0.96 30.99
CA GLU A 12 10.65 -2.00 30.25
C GLU A 12 10.83 -3.38 30.88
N PRO A 13 9.74 -4.12 31.17
CA PRO A 13 9.83 -5.53 31.53
C PRO A 13 10.28 -6.39 30.34
N ASP A 14 10.96 -7.50 30.62
CA ASP A 14 11.13 -8.57 29.65
C ASP A 14 9.81 -9.34 29.52
N TRP A 15 9.26 -9.39 28.30
CA TRP A 15 8.02 -10.10 27.99
C TRP A 15 8.26 -11.58 27.62
N GLY A 16 9.52 -12.02 27.62
CA GLY A 16 9.93 -13.35 27.22
C GLY A 16 10.08 -13.50 25.70
N ALA A 17 10.25 -14.75 25.25
CA ALA A 17 10.55 -15.06 23.86
C ALA A 17 9.38 -14.80 22.88
N ALA A 18 8.15 -14.68 23.36
CA ALA A 18 6.97 -14.50 22.53
C ALA A 18 5.94 -13.57 23.17
N MET A 19 5.45 -12.61 22.39
CA MET A 19 4.31 -11.78 22.77
C MET A 19 3.01 -12.51 22.44
N THR A 20 2.23 -12.87 23.46
CA THR A 20 0.91 -13.50 23.30
C THR A 20 -0.20 -12.53 23.66
N SER A 21 -1.44 -12.80 23.23
CA SER A 21 -2.60 -11.99 23.62
C SER A 21 -2.80 -11.92 25.13
N LEU A 22 -2.48 -12.99 25.87
CA LEU A 22 -2.57 -13.03 27.33
C LEU A 22 -1.59 -12.04 27.98
N ILE A 23 -0.37 -11.94 27.44
CA ILE A 23 0.64 -10.98 27.90
C ILE A 23 0.23 -9.55 27.51
N ALA A 24 -0.11 -9.34 26.23
CA ALA A 24 -0.43 -8.02 25.69
C ALA A 24 -1.62 -7.35 26.39
N LEU A 25 -2.67 -8.13 26.69
CA LEU A 25 -3.91 -7.67 27.33
C LEU A 25 -3.89 -7.83 28.86
N GLY A 26 -2.80 -8.33 29.43
CA GLY A 26 -2.66 -8.53 30.88
C GLY A 26 -2.68 -7.22 31.68
N PRO A 27 -3.01 -7.26 32.98
CA PRO A 27 -3.14 -6.08 33.84
C PRO A 27 -1.83 -5.27 33.97
N ASP A 28 -0.69 -5.94 33.83
CA ASP A 28 0.65 -5.34 33.80
C ASP A 28 1.30 -5.44 32.41
N GLY A 29 0.49 -5.65 31.36
CA GLY A 29 0.96 -5.85 30.00
C GLY A 29 1.51 -4.57 29.33
N PRO A 30 2.14 -4.72 28.15
CA PRO A 30 2.77 -3.64 27.40
C PRO A 30 1.82 -2.51 26.95
N LEU A 31 0.50 -2.73 27.00
CA LEU A 31 -0.51 -1.75 26.57
C LEU A 31 -0.99 -0.84 27.72
N THR A 32 -0.53 -1.07 28.95
CA THR A 32 -1.01 -0.36 30.15
C THR A 32 -0.40 1.02 30.33
N ALA A 33 0.80 1.24 29.80
CA ALA A 33 1.52 2.50 29.77
C ALA A 33 2.60 2.49 28.68
N SER A 34 2.95 3.65 28.13
CA SER A 34 3.90 3.78 27.01
C SER A 34 5.17 4.53 27.40
N GLY A 35 6.32 4.01 26.97
CA GLY A 35 7.63 4.65 26.89
C GLY A 35 8.06 4.93 25.44
N PRO A 36 9.30 5.39 25.21
CA PRO A 36 9.84 5.61 23.87
C PRO A 36 9.76 4.33 23.01
N GLY A 37 9.21 4.44 21.79
CA GLY A 37 9.08 3.32 20.84
C GLY A 37 7.83 2.45 20.99
N ASP A 38 7.13 2.48 22.13
CA ASP A 38 6.01 1.56 22.41
C ASP A 38 4.80 1.73 21.47
N ILE A 39 4.66 2.89 20.83
CA ILE A 39 3.59 3.16 19.87
C ILE A 39 3.90 2.51 18.52
N THR A 40 5.15 2.58 18.07
CA THR A 40 5.54 2.20 16.70
C THR A 40 6.16 0.82 16.59
N ARG A 41 6.54 0.18 17.71
CA ARG A 41 7.16 -1.16 17.73
C ARG A 41 6.28 -2.28 17.15
N TRP A 42 4.98 -2.04 17.02
CA TRP A 42 4.00 -2.98 16.47
C TRP A 42 3.94 -2.96 14.94
N MET A 43 4.54 -1.96 14.31
CA MET A 43 4.57 -1.81 12.85
C MET A 43 5.64 -2.71 12.23
N ALA A 44 5.51 -3.06 10.95
CA ALA A 44 6.53 -3.86 10.29
C ALA A 44 7.86 -3.10 10.16
N VAL A 45 8.94 -3.88 10.16
CA VAL A 45 10.30 -3.36 10.07
C VAL A 45 10.99 -3.99 8.85
N PRO A 46 11.42 -3.18 7.86
CA PRO A 46 11.19 -1.74 7.75
C PRO A 46 9.76 -1.41 7.28
N TRP A 47 9.25 -0.20 7.56
CA TRP A 47 7.85 0.21 7.30
C TRP A 47 7.44 0.15 5.81
N GLN A 48 8.41 0.18 4.89
CA GLN A 48 8.19 0.04 3.46
C GLN A 48 7.56 -1.32 3.11
N THR A 49 7.83 -2.35 3.90
CA THR A 49 7.22 -3.69 3.75
C THR A 49 5.70 -3.63 3.93
N ASP A 50 5.22 -2.95 4.98
CA ASP A 50 3.79 -2.69 5.20
C ASP A 50 3.19 -1.92 4.03
N THR A 51 3.83 -0.83 3.61
CA THR A 51 3.27 0.05 2.56
C THR A 51 3.15 -0.66 1.22
N SER A 52 4.19 -1.38 0.79
CA SER A 52 4.17 -2.14 -0.46
C SER A 52 3.22 -3.35 -0.43
N SER A 53 2.75 -3.71 0.76
CA SER A 53 1.81 -4.81 1.04
C SER A 53 0.43 -4.32 1.51
N CYS A 54 0.14 -3.02 1.49
CA CYS A 54 -1.13 -2.44 1.89
C CYS A 54 -1.99 -2.05 0.67
N LEU A 55 -2.15 -2.98 -0.27
CA LEU A 55 -2.69 -2.67 -1.61
C LEU A 55 -4.17 -3.08 -1.77
N SER A 56 -4.54 -3.40 -3.00
CA SER A 56 -5.82 -3.98 -3.41
C SER A 56 -5.58 -5.28 -4.17
N ARG A 57 -6.62 -6.09 -4.42
CA ARG A 57 -6.56 -7.37 -5.17
C ARG A 57 -5.84 -8.54 -4.45
N TYR A 58 -5.93 -8.63 -3.13
CA TYR A 58 -5.53 -9.85 -2.40
C TYR A 58 -6.49 -11.02 -2.63
N VAL A 59 -7.76 -10.68 -2.90
CA VAL A 59 -8.80 -11.62 -3.30
C VAL A 59 -9.22 -11.34 -4.74
N ALA A 60 -9.88 -12.32 -5.35
CA ALA A 60 -10.51 -12.12 -6.66
C ALA A 60 -11.46 -10.91 -6.61
N GLN A 61 -11.57 -10.21 -7.74
CA GLN A 61 -12.51 -9.10 -7.85
C GLN A 61 -13.93 -9.67 -7.77
N GLU A 62 -14.73 -9.17 -6.83
CA GLU A 62 -16.13 -9.55 -6.67
C GLU A 62 -17.02 -8.51 -7.34
N GLY A 63 -17.47 -8.81 -8.55
CA GLY A 63 -18.26 -7.89 -9.37
C GLY A 63 -17.51 -6.58 -9.65
N ASP A 64 -18.14 -5.45 -9.33
CA ASP A 64 -17.59 -4.10 -9.55
C ASP A 64 -16.71 -3.61 -8.40
N TYR A 65 -16.63 -4.37 -7.30
CA TYR A 65 -15.94 -3.93 -6.09
C TYR A 65 -14.56 -4.56 -5.97
N LEU A 66 -13.61 -3.74 -5.52
CA LEU A 66 -12.25 -4.18 -5.26
C LEU A 66 -11.82 -3.83 -3.82
N PRO A 67 -11.61 -4.83 -2.96
CA PRO A 67 -11.13 -4.61 -1.61
C PRO A 67 -9.76 -3.91 -1.59
N THR A 68 -9.62 -2.96 -0.68
CA THR A 68 -8.42 -2.13 -0.47
C THR A 68 -8.22 -1.91 1.02
N PHE A 69 -6.97 -1.93 1.50
CA PHE A 69 -6.67 -1.74 2.93
C PHE A 69 -6.85 -0.29 3.39
N TRP A 70 -5.94 0.63 3.01
CA TRP A 70 -5.94 2.01 3.52
C TRP A 70 -5.70 3.05 2.42
N PRO A 71 -6.62 3.17 1.44
CA PRO A 71 -6.40 3.97 0.23
C PRO A 71 -6.22 5.47 0.49
N ALA A 72 -6.71 5.98 1.62
CA ALA A 72 -6.57 7.39 2.00
C ALA A 72 -5.13 7.78 2.40
N ARG A 73 -4.30 6.82 2.83
CA ARG A 73 -2.89 7.04 3.23
C ARG A 73 -1.90 6.35 2.29
N VAL A 74 -2.29 5.20 1.74
CA VAL A 74 -1.52 4.40 0.79
C VAL A 74 -2.41 4.20 -0.45
N PRO A 75 -2.37 5.12 -1.44
CA PRO A 75 -3.25 5.07 -2.59
C PRO A 75 -3.03 3.80 -3.43
N ASN A 76 -4.09 3.31 -4.07
CA ASN A 76 -3.98 2.18 -5.00
C ASN A 76 -4.16 2.59 -6.46
N ASP A 77 -5.17 3.40 -6.71
CA ASP A 77 -5.59 3.85 -8.04
C ASP A 77 -5.67 5.39 -8.01
N VAL A 78 -4.91 6.04 -8.89
CA VAL A 78 -4.67 7.50 -8.83
C VAL A 78 -4.93 8.14 -10.19
N LEU A 79 -5.12 9.46 -10.22
CA LEU A 79 -5.13 10.22 -11.47
C LEU A 79 -3.72 10.73 -11.77
N ALA A 80 -3.13 10.29 -12.89
CA ALA A 80 -1.80 10.72 -13.29
C ALA A 80 -1.80 12.09 -14.00
N PRO A 81 -0.65 12.80 -14.06
CA PRO A 81 -0.57 14.14 -14.65
C PRO A 81 -1.05 14.21 -16.10
N ALA A 82 -0.78 13.19 -16.91
CA ALA A 82 -1.24 13.14 -18.31
C ALA A 82 -2.77 13.05 -18.42
N GLY A 83 -3.41 12.30 -17.51
CA GLY A 83 -4.87 12.23 -17.42
C GLY A 83 -5.45 13.57 -16.99
N TYR A 84 -4.86 14.20 -15.98
CA TYR A 84 -5.24 15.54 -15.53
C TYR A 84 -5.09 16.60 -16.63
N ALA A 85 -3.97 16.63 -17.36
CA ALA A 85 -3.77 17.54 -18.48
C ALA A 85 -4.84 17.37 -19.56
N SER A 86 -5.22 16.13 -19.85
CA SER A 86 -6.32 15.85 -20.79
C SER A 86 -7.68 16.31 -20.27
N VAL A 87 -7.93 16.30 -18.96
CA VAL A 87 -9.16 16.84 -18.37
C VAL A 87 -9.23 18.36 -18.53
N LEU A 88 -8.10 19.04 -18.42
CA LEU A 88 -8.01 20.49 -18.55
C LEU A 88 -8.06 21.00 -19.99
N ASP A 89 -7.78 20.16 -20.98
CA ASP A 89 -7.66 20.57 -22.38
C ASP A 89 -9.06 20.76 -23.05
N PRO A 90 -9.48 22.01 -23.35
CA PRO A 90 -10.78 22.27 -23.95
C PRO A 90 -10.83 21.90 -25.45
N SER A 91 -9.68 21.64 -26.09
CA SER A 91 -9.63 21.21 -27.48
C SER A 91 -10.03 19.73 -27.66
N LEU A 92 -10.01 18.96 -26.57
CA LEU A 92 -10.44 17.57 -26.58
C LEU A 92 -11.95 17.45 -26.46
N SER A 93 -12.51 16.42 -27.12
CA SER A 93 -13.93 16.13 -26.98
C SER A 93 -14.31 15.78 -25.53
N PRO A 94 -15.54 16.08 -25.08
CA PRO A 94 -16.00 15.74 -23.73
C PRO A 94 -15.78 14.27 -23.38
N ALA A 95 -16.01 13.36 -24.33
CA ALA A 95 -15.79 11.93 -24.14
C ALA A 95 -14.32 11.55 -23.89
N ARG A 96 -13.37 12.23 -24.55
CA ARG A 96 -11.93 12.02 -24.32
C ARG A 96 -11.52 12.53 -22.93
N ARG A 97 -11.99 13.72 -22.54
CA ARG A 97 -11.76 14.30 -21.21
C ARG A 97 -12.32 13.40 -20.11
N GLN A 98 -13.55 12.90 -20.27
CA GLN A 98 -14.19 11.98 -19.32
C GLN A 98 -13.42 10.66 -19.20
N ARG A 99 -12.96 10.09 -20.32
CA ARG A 99 -12.15 8.86 -20.32
C ARG A 99 -10.83 9.08 -19.60
N ALA A 100 -10.17 10.23 -19.81
CA ALA A 100 -8.95 10.57 -19.10
C ALA A 100 -9.18 10.69 -17.58
N PHE A 101 -10.27 11.34 -17.17
CA PHE A 101 -10.68 11.45 -15.76
C PHE A 101 -10.98 10.10 -15.10
N ALA A 102 -11.60 9.18 -15.85
CA ALA A 102 -11.96 7.84 -15.38
C ALA A 102 -10.77 6.85 -15.37
N THR A 103 -9.68 7.14 -16.10
CA THR A 103 -8.52 6.27 -16.17
C THR A 103 -7.68 6.40 -14.91
N ARG A 104 -7.56 5.31 -14.15
CA ARG A 104 -6.80 5.27 -12.89
C ARG A 104 -5.66 4.26 -12.95
N PRO A 105 -4.43 4.68 -13.29
CA PRO A 105 -3.27 3.83 -13.14
C PRO A 105 -3.01 3.45 -11.68
N LYS A 106 -2.29 2.34 -11.49
CA LYS A 106 -1.82 1.93 -10.16
C LYS A 106 -0.78 2.92 -9.62
N TRP A 107 -0.89 3.26 -8.34
CA TRP A 107 0.00 4.19 -7.65
C TRP A 107 1.45 3.71 -7.69
N LEU A 108 1.67 2.46 -7.27
CA LEU A 108 2.97 1.78 -7.30
C LEU A 108 3.22 1.02 -8.61
N ARG A 109 2.72 1.55 -9.73
CA ARG A 109 3.19 1.11 -11.06
C ARG A 109 4.70 1.32 -11.13
N GLY A 110 5.39 0.45 -11.86
CA GLY A 110 6.85 0.46 -11.92
C GLY A 110 7.51 -0.62 -11.06
N LEU A 111 6.84 -1.07 -9.99
CA LEU A 111 7.29 -2.19 -9.17
C LEU A 111 6.85 -3.56 -9.74
N PRO A 112 7.53 -4.66 -9.37
CA PRO A 112 7.08 -6.02 -9.67
C PRO A 112 5.60 -6.27 -9.34
N SER A 113 4.97 -7.10 -10.17
CA SER A 113 3.53 -7.39 -10.08
C SER A 113 3.15 -8.01 -8.75
N ILE A 114 2.01 -7.60 -8.19
CA ILE A 114 1.41 -8.22 -7.00
C ILE A 114 1.04 -9.70 -7.21
N ARG A 115 0.94 -10.16 -8.46
CA ARG A 115 0.66 -11.56 -8.81
C ARG A 115 1.92 -12.44 -8.78
N SER A 116 3.09 -11.83 -8.68
CA SER A 116 4.35 -12.54 -8.45
C SER A 116 4.57 -12.71 -6.93
N SER A 117 5.62 -13.43 -6.54
CA SER A 117 6.05 -13.49 -5.15
C SER A 117 6.12 -12.08 -4.53
N PRO A 118 5.68 -11.88 -3.27
CA PRO A 118 5.70 -10.55 -2.64
C PRO A 118 7.13 -10.04 -2.40
N VAL A 119 8.12 -10.93 -2.26
CA VAL A 119 9.49 -10.58 -1.88
C VAL A 119 10.17 -9.63 -2.87
N PRO A 120 10.19 -9.88 -4.21
CA PRO A 120 10.72 -8.92 -5.18
C PRO A 120 10.10 -7.53 -5.11
N ARG A 121 8.79 -7.46 -4.91
CA ARG A 121 8.08 -6.18 -4.83
C ARG A 121 8.46 -5.40 -3.58
N ILE A 122 8.51 -6.08 -2.44
CA ILE A 122 8.90 -5.48 -1.16
C ILE A 122 10.33 -4.95 -1.25
N ASN A 123 11.28 -5.76 -1.75
CA ASN A 123 12.67 -5.35 -1.89
C ASN A 123 12.85 -4.20 -2.88
N ALA A 124 12.10 -4.21 -3.99
CA ALA A 124 12.08 -3.08 -4.92
C ALA A 124 11.58 -1.81 -4.22
N PHE A 125 10.46 -1.88 -3.49
CA PHE A 125 9.93 -0.70 -2.81
C PHE A 125 10.84 -0.16 -1.71
N ILE A 126 11.53 -1.02 -0.95
CA ILE A 126 12.54 -0.59 0.02
C ILE A 126 13.60 0.30 -0.66
N ALA A 127 14.00 -0.05 -1.89
CA ALA A 127 15.04 0.68 -2.62
C ALA A 127 14.57 2.00 -3.24
N VAL A 128 13.29 2.15 -3.59
CA VAL A 128 12.78 3.30 -4.38
C VAL A 128 11.50 3.95 -3.81
N TRP A 129 11.19 3.75 -2.52
CA TRP A 129 9.96 4.26 -1.90
C TRP A 129 9.83 5.78 -2.03
N ASP A 130 10.95 6.49 -2.02
CA ASP A 130 11.06 7.95 -2.16
C ASP A 130 10.62 8.45 -3.54
N LYS A 131 10.50 7.54 -4.52
CA LYS A 131 10.06 7.83 -5.89
C LYS A 131 8.56 7.62 -6.09
N ALA A 132 7.83 7.18 -5.07
CA ALA A 132 6.38 7.07 -5.14
C ALA A 132 5.75 8.47 -5.24
N GLY A 133 4.73 8.61 -6.09
CA GLY A 133 4.05 9.89 -6.27
C GLY A 133 3.23 10.31 -5.04
N ILE A 134 2.98 11.60 -4.89
CA ILE A 134 2.14 12.16 -3.83
C ILE A 134 0.84 12.68 -4.45
N VAL A 135 -0.30 12.29 -3.88
CA VAL A 135 -1.61 12.78 -4.32
C VAL A 135 -1.85 14.15 -3.70
N THR A 136 -2.03 15.15 -4.55
CA THR A 136 -2.23 16.55 -4.15
C THR A 136 -3.46 17.12 -4.83
N ARG A 137 -4.03 18.14 -4.20
CA ARG A 137 -5.20 18.84 -4.73
C ARG A 137 -4.79 19.84 -5.81
N GLN A 138 -5.46 19.78 -6.94
CA GLN A 138 -5.26 20.62 -8.12
C GLN A 138 -6.58 21.25 -8.55
N PRO A 139 -6.58 22.42 -9.21
CA PRO A 139 -7.81 23.03 -9.71
C PRO A 139 -8.44 22.21 -10.84
N GLY A 140 -9.76 22.25 -10.95
CA GLY A 140 -10.51 21.74 -12.09
C GLY A 140 -10.42 22.65 -13.32
N PRO A 141 -11.02 22.25 -14.45
CA PRO A 141 -11.05 23.07 -15.65
C PRO A 141 -11.93 24.31 -15.47
N ALA A 142 -11.45 25.46 -15.97
CA ALA A 142 -12.13 26.75 -15.85
C ALA A 142 -13.14 27.02 -16.98
N ASP A 143 -13.33 26.08 -17.90
CA ASP A 143 -14.15 26.22 -19.11
C ASP A 143 -15.64 25.88 -18.89
N GLY A 144 -16.07 25.66 -17.65
CA GLY A 144 -17.43 25.29 -17.31
C GLY A 144 -17.81 23.85 -17.67
N ALA A 145 -16.85 23.02 -18.06
CA ALA A 145 -17.09 21.59 -18.27
C ALA A 145 -17.50 20.91 -16.95
N PRO A 146 -18.32 19.85 -16.99
CA PRO A 146 -18.89 19.21 -15.81
C PRO A 146 -17.88 18.30 -15.06
N PHE A 147 -16.75 18.87 -14.66
CA PHE A 147 -15.74 18.25 -13.81
C PHE A 147 -15.74 18.92 -12.42
N PRO A 148 -15.24 18.25 -11.38
CA PRO A 148 -15.08 18.86 -10.06
C PRO A 148 -14.19 20.12 -10.10
N GLU A 149 -14.50 21.11 -9.28
CA GLU A 149 -13.69 22.34 -9.10
C GLU A 149 -12.29 22.03 -8.53
N GLU A 150 -12.17 20.94 -7.78
CA GLU A 150 -10.91 20.44 -7.23
C GLU A 150 -10.73 18.97 -7.60
N ILE A 151 -9.56 18.64 -8.15
CA ILE A 151 -9.19 17.30 -8.60
C ILE A 151 -7.94 16.84 -7.84
N TRP A 152 -7.94 15.60 -7.37
CA TRP A 152 -6.79 15.01 -6.69
C TRP A 152 -5.91 14.26 -7.70
N VAL A 153 -4.66 14.71 -7.84
CA VAL A 153 -3.71 14.27 -8.88
C VAL A 153 -2.43 13.77 -8.22
N GLU A 154 -1.93 12.63 -8.68
CA GLU A 154 -0.60 12.15 -8.32
C GLU A 154 0.47 12.98 -9.02
N LEU A 155 1.38 13.56 -8.25
CA LEU A 155 2.55 14.29 -8.73
C LEU A 155 3.85 13.64 -8.23
N GLY A 156 4.96 13.85 -8.94
CA GLY A 156 6.29 13.40 -8.51
C GLY A 156 6.55 11.89 -8.61
N HIS A 157 5.65 11.13 -9.22
CA HIS A 157 5.88 9.70 -9.47
C HIS A 157 7.11 9.48 -10.36
N ALA A 158 8.07 8.70 -9.88
CA ALA A 158 9.35 8.45 -10.56
C ALA A 158 9.85 7.00 -10.39
N ILE A 159 8.98 6.04 -10.04
CA ILE A 159 9.34 4.63 -9.98
C ILE A 159 9.54 4.10 -11.40
N ASP A 160 10.79 3.80 -11.76
CA ASP A 160 11.16 3.19 -13.04
C ASP A 160 11.47 1.70 -12.84
N PRO A 161 10.80 0.75 -13.53
CA PRO A 161 11.18 -0.66 -13.50
C PRO A 161 12.64 -0.95 -13.87
N ALA A 162 13.27 -0.08 -14.66
CA ALA A 162 14.65 -0.21 -15.10
C ALA A 162 15.66 0.39 -14.11
N ASP A 163 15.19 0.97 -13.00
CA ASP A 163 16.05 1.62 -12.02
C ASP A 163 17.11 0.65 -11.47
N PRO A 164 18.41 0.98 -11.56
CA PRO A 164 19.48 0.10 -11.10
C PRO A 164 19.46 -0.15 -9.59
N ALA A 165 18.76 0.69 -8.80
CA ALA A 165 18.57 0.47 -7.37
C ALA A 165 17.61 -0.69 -7.07
N ILE A 166 16.73 -1.07 -8.03
CA ILE A 166 15.80 -2.19 -7.85
C ILE A 166 16.60 -3.50 -7.90
N PRO A 167 16.57 -4.32 -6.82
CA PRO A 167 17.29 -5.58 -6.82
C PRO A 167 16.74 -6.52 -7.88
N ARG A 168 17.58 -6.92 -8.82
CA ARG A 168 17.32 -8.04 -9.72
C ARG A 168 17.53 -9.32 -8.92
N LEU A 169 16.52 -9.75 -8.18
CA LEU A 169 16.56 -11.06 -7.55
C LEU A 169 16.78 -12.10 -8.65
N LEU A 170 17.94 -12.76 -8.62
CA LEU A 170 18.18 -13.96 -9.39
C LEU A 170 17.10 -14.96 -8.96
N VAL A 171 16.21 -15.31 -9.88
CA VAL A 171 15.25 -16.40 -9.66
C VAL A 171 16.04 -17.70 -9.74
N GLU A 172 16.85 -17.98 -8.72
CA GLU A 172 17.46 -19.29 -8.54
C GLU A 172 16.58 -20.10 -7.59
N GLY A 173 15.85 -21.06 -8.18
CA GLY A 173 15.55 -22.33 -7.52
C GLY A 173 14.53 -22.37 -6.38
N MET A 174 13.69 -21.35 -6.17
CA MET A 174 12.55 -21.50 -5.25
C MET A 174 11.42 -22.27 -5.97
N PRO A 175 11.07 -23.50 -5.56
CA PRO A 175 9.92 -24.19 -6.13
C PRO A 175 8.67 -23.34 -5.87
N SER A 176 7.89 -23.12 -6.93
CA SER A 176 6.62 -22.40 -6.83
C SER A 176 5.71 -23.13 -5.84
N THR A 177 5.37 -22.50 -4.71
CA THR A 177 4.38 -23.02 -3.76
C THR A 177 2.95 -22.91 -4.30
N PHE A 178 2.79 -22.37 -5.50
CA PHE A 178 1.52 -22.19 -6.19
C PHE A 178 1.58 -22.84 -7.56
N GLY A 179 0.52 -23.59 -7.92
CA GLY A 179 0.31 -24.11 -9.27
C GLY A 179 0.07 -22.98 -10.28
N GLU A 180 0.09 -23.31 -11.58
CA GLU A 180 -0.19 -22.36 -12.68
C GLU A 180 -1.57 -21.69 -12.58
N ASP A 181 -2.47 -22.25 -11.78
CA ASP A 181 -3.81 -21.77 -11.47
C ASP A 181 -3.88 -20.90 -10.20
N GLY A 182 -2.76 -20.70 -9.49
CA GLY A 182 -2.71 -19.95 -8.24
C GLY A 182 -3.19 -20.73 -7.01
N SER A 183 -3.38 -22.05 -7.11
CA SER A 183 -3.72 -22.91 -5.98
C SER A 183 -2.47 -23.24 -5.14
N PRO A 184 -2.53 -23.24 -3.79
CA PRO A 184 -1.42 -23.70 -2.96
C PRO A 184 -1.14 -25.19 -3.23
N SER A 185 0.09 -25.52 -3.61
CA SER A 185 0.52 -26.91 -3.75
C SER A 185 0.80 -27.49 -2.37
N GLY A 186 0.05 -28.52 -1.96
CA GLY A 186 0.43 -29.40 -0.85
C GLY A 186 -0.23 -29.14 0.52
N ALA A 187 -1.45 -28.61 0.58
CA ALA A 187 -2.21 -28.61 1.83
C ALA A 187 -2.68 -30.04 2.17
N THR A 188 -2.00 -30.70 3.12
CA THR A 188 -2.55 -31.88 3.80
C THR A 188 -3.87 -31.50 4.47
N PRO A 189 -4.97 -32.25 4.27
CA PRO A 189 -6.24 -31.93 4.88
C PRO A 189 -6.15 -32.07 6.40
N VAL A 190 -6.63 -31.05 7.11
CA VAL A 190 -6.85 -31.07 8.56
C VAL A 190 -7.98 -32.08 8.84
N PRO A 191 -7.83 -33.05 9.76
CA PRO A 191 -8.94 -33.93 10.10
C PRO A 191 -9.99 -33.13 10.88
N GLU A 192 -11.26 -33.26 10.46
CA GLU A 192 -12.41 -32.70 11.16
C GLU A 192 -12.65 -33.40 12.51
N PRO A 193 -13.27 -32.68 13.48
CA PRO A 193 -13.48 -33.16 14.85
C PRO A 193 -14.44 -34.34 14.99
#